data_AF-A0A158KBN9-F1
#
_entry.id   AF-A0A158KBN9-F1
#
_cell.length_a   1.000
_cell.length_b   1.000
_cell.length_c   1.000
_cell.angle_alpha   90.00
_cell.angle_beta   90.00
_cell.angle_gamma   90.00
#
_symmetry.space_group_name_H-M   'P 1'
#
loop_
_entity.id
_entity.type
_entity.pdbx_description
1 polymer ?
#
loop_
_entity_poly.entity_id
_entity_poly.type
_entity_poly.pdbx_seq_one_letter_code
_entity_poly.pdbx_strand_id
1 'polypeptide(L)'
;MKIRRPTDEEEAAIQRGIAADPDNPERTAEGFAQLRPFPEVMKERAMTTGYKQDFAAWATHQAKLLREKRFHELDLENLIEEVGDIPHHMSRELEWHMESLLPTMLRWHCFEGLRNQQWQEKIGEHRTWIVSVIEDSSSLIAEIPELIEHSWLSATLDVHKSLGLNFDLMPKTCPWTVEQILSIEGYYLPDEKGWRELP
;
A
#
# COMPACT_ATOMS: atom_id res chain seq x y z
N MET A 1 36.42 -15.11 -19.71
CA MET A 1 35.99 -15.51 -21.07
C MET A 1 36.40 -14.40 -22.03
N LYS A 2 37.33 -14.63 -22.97
CA LYS A 2 37.76 -13.58 -23.93
C LYS A 2 36.76 -13.55 -25.09
N ILE A 3 36.08 -12.44 -25.28
CA ILE A 3 35.17 -12.22 -26.41
C ILE A 3 36.02 -12.16 -27.68
N ARG A 4 35.85 -13.14 -28.58
CA ARG A 4 36.48 -13.16 -29.90
C ARG A 4 35.53 -12.46 -30.87
N ARG A 5 36.06 -11.62 -31.76
CA ARG A 5 35.25 -11.09 -32.86
C ARG A 5 34.90 -12.21 -33.85
N PRO A 6 33.70 -12.21 -34.43
CA PRO A 6 33.34 -13.15 -35.49
C PRO A 6 34.34 -13.05 -36.65
N THR A 7 34.52 -14.16 -37.37
CA THR A 7 35.17 -14.12 -38.68
C THR A 7 34.26 -13.45 -39.71
N ASP A 8 34.83 -12.99 -40.82
CA ASP A 8 34.05 -12.38 -41.91
C ASP A 8 32.93 -13.31 -42.44
N GLU A 9 33.16 -14.63 -42.41
CA GLU A 9 32.17 -15.64 -42.80
C GLU A 9 31.03 -15.75 -41.78
N GLU A 10 31.35 -15.71 -40.49
CA GLU A 10 30.37 -15.69 -39.39
C GLU A 10 29.56 -14.39 -39.41
N GLU A 11 30.22 -13.26 -39.66
CA GLU A 11 29.58 -11.94 -39.77
C GLU A 11 28.64 -11.88 -40.98
N ALA A 12 29.05 -12.43 -42.13
CA ALA A 12 28.20 -12.55 -43.30
C ALA A 12 27.00 -13.50 -43.05
N ALA A 13 27.18 -14.57 -42.27
CA ALA A 13 26.09 -15.46 -41.89
C ALA A 13 25.08 -14.78 -40.95
N ILE A 14 25.56 -13.99 -39.99
CA ILE A 14 24.72 -13.17 -39.11
C ILE A 14 23.92 -12.15 -39.93
N GLN A 15 24.57 -11.44 -40.87
CA GLN A 15 23.92 -10.46 -41.74
C GLN A 15 22.80 -11.09 -42.58
N ARG A 16 23.04 -12.30 -43.12
CA ARG A 16 22.02 -13.05 -43.87
C ARG A 16 20.83 -13.45 -43.00
N GLY A 17 21.08 -13.86 -41.75
CA GLY A 17 20.03 -14.20 -40.80
C GLY A 17 19.14 -13.01 -40.47
N ILE A 18 19.75 -11.85 -40.19
CA ILE A 18 19.05 -10.60 -39.87
C ILE A 18 18.19 -10.11 -41.06
N ALA A 19 18.68 -10.26 -42.29
CA ALA A 19 17.97 -9.85 -43.49
C ALA A 19 16.85 -10.82 -43.91
N ALA A 20 16.93 -12.09 -43.49
CA ALA A 20 15.92 -13.10 -43.77
C ALA A 20 14.86 -13.22 -42.67
N ASP A 21 15.01 -12.49 -41.57
CA ASP A 21 14.08 -12.49 -40.44
C ASP A 21 12.83 -11.64 -40.77
N PRO A 22 11.65 -12.27 -40.96
CA PRO A 22 10.42 -11.55 -41.28
C PRO A 22 9.92 -10.65 -40.13
N ASP A 23 10.41 -10.86 -38.91
CA ASP A 23 10.08 -10.06 -37.73
C ASP A 23 11.08 -8.90 -37.49
N ASN A 24 12.07 -8.73 -38.37
CA ASN A 24 13.02 -7.62 -38.34
C ASN A 24 12.83 -6.67 -39.54
N PRO A 25 11.71 -5.90 -39.57
CA PRO A 25 11.48 -4.96 -40.66
C PRO A 25 12.56 -3.87 -40.65
N GLU A 26 13.23 -3.68 -41.78
CA GLU A 26 14.11 -2.52 -41.97
C GLU A 26 13.28 -1.24 -41.75
N ARG A 27 13.62 -0.48 -40.72
CA ARG A 27 12.92 0.77 -40.42
C ARG A 27 13.09 1.74 -41.58
N THR A 28 11.99 2.28 -42.07
CA THR A 28 12.00 3.35 -43.06
C THR A 28 12.63 4.63 -42.48
N ALA A 29 13.12 5.52 -43.35
CA ALA A 29 13.65 6.82 -42.93
C ALA A 29 12.63 7.64 -42.12
N GLU A 30 11.34 7.50 -42.43
CA GLU A 30 10.22 8.08 -41.67
C GLU A 30 10.09 7.47 -40.27
N GLY A 31 10.28 6.15 -40.15
CA GLY A 31 10.33 5.45 -38.88
C GLY A 31 11.49 5.91 -37.99
N PHE A 32 12.64 6.28 -38.58
CA PHE A 32 13.76 6.87 -37.85
C PHE A 32 13.47 8.29 -37.35
N ALA A 33 12.76 9.10 -38.13
CA ALA A 33 12.41 10.48 -37.75
C ALA A 33 11.44 10.56 -36.57
N GLN A 34 10.65 9.51 -36.34
CA GLN A 34 9.72 9.40 -35.21
C GLN A 34 10.34 8.78 -33.95
N LEU A 35 11.60 8.34 -34.01
CA LEU A 35 12.26 7.76 -32.84
C LEU A 35 12.55 8.84 -31.80
N ARG A 36 12.21 8.52 -30.55
CA ARG A 36 12.61 9.33 -29.41
C ARG A 36 14.14 9.41 -29.35
N PRO A 37 14.73 10.61 -29.20
CA PRO A 37 16.17 10.78 -29.07
C PRO A 37 16.72 9.93 -27.91
N PHE A 38 17.86 9.28 -28.15
CA PHE A 38 18.51 8.46 -27.12
C PHE A 38 18.73 9.18 -25.77
N PRO A 39 19.12 10.48 -25.72
CA PRO A 39 19.24 11.19 -24.45
C PRO A 39 17.94 11.28 -23.64
N GLU A 40 16.80 11.38 -24.31
CA GLU A 40 15.48 11.46 -23.68
C GLU A 40 15.09 10.11 -23.07
N VAL A 41 15.24 9.03 -23.85
CA VAL A 41 14.97 7.65 -23.40
C VAL A 41 15.88 7.25 -22.23
N MET A 42 17.14 7.67 -22.25
CA MET A 42 18.08 7.36 -21.17
C MET A 42 17.82 8.20 -19.92
N LYS A 43 17.37 9.46 -20.07
CA LYS A 43 16.95 10.29 -18.95
C LYS A 43 15.73 9.71 -18.25
N GLU A 44 14.70 9.31 -19.00
CA GLU A 44 13.50 8.63 -18.49
C GLU A 44 13.87 7.34 -17.74
N ARG A 45 14.65 6.45 -18.38
CA ARG A 45 15.11 5.20 -17.74
C ARG A 45 15.93 5.42 -16.48
N ALA A 46 16.81 6.42 -16.45
CA ALA A 46 17.62 6.74 -15.28
C ALA A 46 16.75 7.27 -14.13
N MET A 47 15.73 8.09 -14.43
CA MET A 47 14.75 8.56 -13.45
C MET A 47 13.93 7.40 -12.87
N THR A 48 13.37 6.53 -13.70
CA THR A 48 12.62 5.35 -13.25
C THR A 48 13.49 4.38 -12.43
N THR A 49 14.76 4.19 -12.81
CA THR A 49 15.68 3.30 -12.10
C THR A 49 16.05 3.88 -10.73
N GLY A 50 16.29 5.19 -10.64
CA GLY A 50 16.55 5.87 -9.37
C GLY A 50 15.34 5.85 -8.42
N TYR A 51 14.14 6.08 -8.96
CA TYR A 51 12.88 5.97 -8.24
C TYR A 51 12.70 4.57 -7.61
N LYS A 52 12.84 3.50 -8.40
CA LYS A 52 12.61 2.11 -7.93
C LYS A 52 13.68 1.58 -6.98
N GLN A 53 14.91 2.13 -7.02
CA GLN A 53 16.01 1.67 -6.18
C GLN A 53 16.08 2.38 -4.83
N ASP A 54 15.77 3.67 -4.78
CA ASP A 54 15.79 4.46 -3.55
C ASP A 54 14.72 5.56 -3.59
N PHE A 55 13.50 5.16 -3.22
CA PHE A 55 12.34 6.04 -3.16
C PHE A 55 12.59 7.27 -2.27
N ALA A 56 13.23 7.08 -1.11
CA ALA A 56 13.48 8.17 -0.16
C ALA A 56 14.42 9.23 -0.75
N ALA A 57 15.50 8.80 -1.41
CA ALA A 57 16.40 9.71 -2.10
C ALA A 57 15.72 10.40 -3.29
N TRP A 58 14.94 9.67 -4.09
CA TRP A 58 14.16 10.22 -5.20
C TRP A 58 13.15 11.28 -4.71
N ALA A 59 12.32 10.96 -3.73
CA ALA A 59 11.30 11.87 -3.20
C ALA A 59 11.93 13.14 -2.60
N THR A 60 13.05 12.98 -1.88
CA THR A 60 13.83 14.11 -1.34
C THR A 60 14.37 15.00 -2.48
N HIS A 61 14.86 14.39 -3.56
CA HIS A 61 15.33 15.13 -4.72
C HIS A 61 14.21 15.88 -5.44
N GLN A 62 13.05 15.24 -5.67
CA GLN A 62 11.89 15.88 -6.28
C GLN A 62 11.39 17.06 -5.43
N ALA A 63 11.31 16.89 -4.11
CA ALA A 63 10.95 17.97 -3.19
C ALA A 63 11.93 19.14 -3.26
N LYS A 64 13.24 18.88 -3.43
CA LYS A 64 14.24 19.93 -3.64
C LYS A 64 14.00 20.69 -4.95
N LEU A 65 13.77 19.99 -6.07
CA LEU A 65 13.47 20.62 -7.36
C LEU A 65 12.21 21.49 -7.31
N LEU A 66 11.16 21.03 -6.62
CA LEU A 66 9.94 21.80 -6.36
C LEU A 66 10.23 23.10 -5.59
N ARG A 67 11.02 23.03 -4.50
CA ARG A 67 11.41 24.21 -3.71
C ARG A 67 12.24 25.21 -4.52
N GLU A 68 13.12 24.73 -5.38
CA GLU A 68 13.94 25.54 -6.29
C GLU A 68 13.17 26.04 -7.52
N LYS A 69 11.88 25.67 -7.68
CA LYS A 69 11.03 25.97 -8.85
C LYS A 69 11.61 25.49 -10.18
N ARG A 70 12.40 24.41 -10.15
CA ARG A 70 13.04 23.80 -11.34
C ARG A 70 12.10 22.78 -11.99
N PHE A 71 10.93 23.23 -12.40
CA PHE A 71 9.84 22.36 -12.87
C PHE A 71 10.19 21.50 -14.10
N HIS A 72 11.10 21.99 -14.95
CA HIS A 72 11.56 21.29 -16.14
C HIS A 72 12.44 20.05 -15.87
N GLU A 73 12.84 19.85 -14.61
CA GLU A 73 13.65 18.71 -14.17
C GLU A 73 12.85 17.70 -13.35
N LEU A 74 11.57 17.99 -13.08
CA LEU A 74 10.69 17.09 -12.35
C LEU A 74 10.41 15.83 -13.17
N ASP A 75 10.39 14.72 -12.44
CA ASP A 75 9.90 13.43 -12.89
C ASP A 75 8.37 13.40 -12.73
N LEU A 76 7.68 14.11 -13.62
CA LEU A 76 6.23 14.36 -13.50
C LEU A 76 5.39 13.09 -13.54
N GLU A 77 5.80 12.08 -14.31
CA GLU A 77 5.06 10.82 -14.44
C GLU A 77 4.99 10.10 -13.09
N ASN A 78 6.14 9.83 -12.48
CA ASN A 78 6.20 9.18 -11.17
C ASN A 78 5.63 10.10 -10.07
N LEU A 79 5.81 11.43 -10.14
CA LEU A 79 5.20 12.33 -9.16
C LEU A 79 3.66 12.32 -9.18
N ILE A 80 3.05 12.26 -10.37
CA ILE A 80 1.60 12.19 -10.52
C ILE A 80 1.07 10.87 -9.97
N GLU A 81 1.75 9.76 -10.29
CA GLU A 81 1.41 8.44 -9.75
C GLU A 81 1.46 8.45 -8.22
N GLU A 82 2.58 8.87 -7.63
CA GLU A 82 2.76 8.90 -6.18
C GLU A 82 1.75 9.80 -5.47
N VAL A 83 1.50 11.01 -5.98
CA VAL A 83 0.49 11.91 -5.40
C VAL A 83 -0.92 11.35 -5.57
N GLY A 84 -1.21 10.68 -6.68
CA GLY A 84 -2.49 10.02 -6.93
C GLY A 84 -2.72 8.78 -6.06
N ASP A 85 -1.64 8.12 -5.63
CA ASP A 85 -1.68 6.92 -4.81
C ASP A 85 -1.74 7.20 -3.31
N ILE A 86 -1.37 8.40 -2.84
CA ILE A 86 -1.44 8.79 -1.42
C ILE A 86 -2.79 8.42 -0.77
N PRO A 87 -3.96 8.81 -1.33
CA PRO A 87 -5.25 8.45 -0.73
C PRO A 87 -5.44 6.93 -0.60
N HIS A 88 -5.05 6.17 -1.63
CA HIS A 88 -5.15 4.72 -1.62
C HIS A 88 -4.23 4.08 -0.57
N HIS A 89 -3.02 4.62 -0.37
CA HIS A 89 -2.13 4.16 0.70
C HIS A 89 -2.73 4.42 2.08
N MET A 90 -3.25 5.61 2.33
CA MET A 90 -3.86 5.97 3.61
C MET A 90 -5.11 5.11 3.90
N SER A 91 -5.99 4.89 2.92
CA SER A 91 -7.15 3.99 3.08
C SER A 91 -6.71 2.55 3.38
N ARG A 92 -5.67 2.03 2.71
CA ARG A 92 -5.12 0.69 3.00
C ARG A 92 -4.52 0.59 4.40
N GLU A 93 -3.84 1.64 4.88
CA GLU A 93 -3.31 1.66 6.25
C GLU A 93 -4.44 1.69 7.29
N LEU A 94 -5.51 2.46 7.05
CA LEU A 94 -6.71 2.43 7.88
C LEU A 94 -7.35 1.04 7.92
N GLU A 95 -7.53 0.42 6.77
CA GLU A 95 -8.08 -0.94 6.65
C GLU A 95 -7.23 -1.93 7.44
N TRP A 96 -5.91 -1.95 7.22
CA TRP A 96 -4.98 -2.84 7.92
C TRP A 96 -5.06 -2.72 9.45
N HIS A 97 -5.10 -1.48 9.95
CA HIS A 97 -5.21 -1.24 11.38
C HIS A 97 -6.59 -1.57 11.93
N MET A 98 -7.67 -1.33 11.18
CA MET A 98 -9.03 -1.70 11.57
C MET A 98 -9.21 -3.22 11.65
N GLU A 99 -8.71 -3.93 10.62
CA GLU A 99 -8.69 -5.40 10.56
C GLU A 99 -7.88 -6.03 11.68
N SER A 100 -6.87 -5.32 12.20
CA SER A 100 -6.09 -5.78 13.35
C SER A 100 -6.75 -5.41 14.69
N LEU A 101 -7.39 -4.23 14.77
CA LEU A 101 -8.00 -3.69 15.98
C LEU A 101 -9.24 -4.47 16.41
N LEU A 102 -10.22 -4.64 15.51
CA LEU A 102 -11.50 -5.26 15.82
C LEU A 102 -11.38 -6.69 16.40
N PRO A 103 -10.60 -7.61 15.80
CA PRO A 103 -10.46 -8.94 16.39
C PRO A 103 -9.64 -8.91 17.68
N THR A 104 -8.70 -7.96 17.85
CA THR A 104 -7.97 -7.78 19.12
C THR A 104 -8.92 -7.34 20.23
N MET A 105 -9.81 -6.37 19.96
CA MET A 105 -10.86 -5.94 20.89
C MET A 105 -11.86 -7.07 21.18
N LEU A 106 -12.22 -7.88 20.18
CA LEU A 106 -13.15 -8.99 20.36
C LEU A 106 -12.57 -10.13 21.21
N ARG A 107 -11.29 -10.45 21.01
CA ARG A 107 -10.57 -11.40 21.88
C ARG A 107 -10.49 -10.92 23.31
N TRP A 108 -10.15 -9.63 23.51
CA TRP A 108 -10.16 -8.99 24.82
C TRP A 108 -11.52 -9.12 25.50
N HIS A 109 -12.58 -8.86 24.75
CA HIS A 109 -13.95 -8.92 25.24
C HIS A 109 -14.33 -10.34 25.67
N CYS A 110 -14.13 -11.32 24.80
CA CYS A 110 -14.59 -12.70 24.99
C CYS A 110 -13.75 -13.52 25.97
N PHE A 111 -12.48 -13.18 26.20
CA PHE A 111 -11.58 -14.01 27.00
C PHE A 111 -10.85 -13.22 28.07
N GLU A 112 -11.26 -13.43 29.32
CA GLU A 112 -10.72 -12.71 30.47
C GLU A 112 -9.21 -12.89 30.65
N GLY A 113 -8.65 -14.05 30.29
CA GLY A 113 -7.22 -14.31 30.41
C GLY A 113 -6.34 -13.49 29.44
N LEU A 114 -6.93 -12.85 28.43
CA LEU A 114 -6.23 -11.92 27.53
C LEU A 114 -6.27 -10.48 28.07
N ARG A 115 -6.94 -10.24 29.20
CA ARG A 115 -7.05 -8.91 29.82
C ARG A 115 -5.79 -8.51 30.56
N ASN A 116 -4.68 -8.33 29.83
CA ASN A 116 -3.38 -7.92 30.36
C ASN A 116 -2.79 -6.73 29.60
N GLN A 117 -1.76 -6.12 30.18
CA GLN A 117 -1.17 -4.88 29.66
C GLN A 117 -0.73 -4.97 28.19
N GLN A 118 -0.16 -6.09 27.75
CA GLN A 118 0.31 -6.24 26.36
C GLN A 118 -0.84 -6.16 25.34
N TRP A 119 -2.01 -6.71 25.69
CA TRP A 119 -3.18 -6.61 24.83
C TRP A 119 -3.80 -5.21 24.85
N GLN A 120 -3.76 -4.52 25.99
CA GLN A 120 -4.18 -3.12 26.08
C GLN A 120 -3.29 -2.24 25.21
N GLU A 121 -1.97 -2.42 25.29
CA GLU A 121 -0.98 -1.73 24.46
C GLU A 121 -1.25 -1.97 22.98
N LYS A 122 -1.48 -3.21 22.57
CA LYS A 122 -1.81 -3.54 21.18
C LYS A 122 -3.09 -2.86 20.66
N ILE A 123 -4.14 -2.81 21.48
CA ILE A 123 -5.38 -2.07 21.15
C ILE A 123 -5.06 -0.58 21.00
N GLY A 124 -4.31 -0.01 21.95
CA GLY A 124 -3.90 1.39 21.95
C GLY A 124 -3.04 1.76 20.74
N GLU A 125 -2.10 0.91 20.35
CA GLU A 125 -1.24 1.08 19.17
C GLU A 125 -2.07 1.23 17.90
N HIS A 126 -2.98 0.28 17.62
CA HIS A 126 -3.81 0.34 16.42
C HIS A 126 -4.74 1.56 16.41
N ARG A 127 -5.32 1.93 17.56
CA ARG A 127 -6.11 3.16 17.68
C ARG A 127 -5.29 4.40 17.38
N THR A 128 -4.08 4.48 17.92
CA THR A 128 -3.18 5.62 17.74
C THR A 128 -2.82 5.78 16.27
N TRP A 129 -2.51 4.68 15.58
CA TRP A 129 -2.28 4.69 14.14
C TRP A 129 -3.51 5.17 13.34
N ILE A 130 -4.69 4.62 13.62
CA ILE A 130 -5.92 5.02 12.92
C ILE A 130 -6.20 6.52 13.11
N VAL A 131 -6.09 7.02 14.35
CA VAL A 131 -6.31 8.44 14.64
C VAL A 131 -5.26 9.31 13.96
N SER A 132 -3.99 8.90 13.94
CA SER A 132 -2.93 9.64 13.22
C SER A 132 -3.25 9.77 11.74
N VAL A 133 -3.69 8.69 11.08
CA VAL A 133 -4.05 8.73 9.65
C VAL A 133 -5.26 9.65 9.40
N ILE A 134 -6.23 9.65 10.31
CA ILE A 134 -7.39 10.54 10.27
C ILE A 134 -6.99 12.01 10.48
N GLU A 135 -6.06 12.29 11.39
CA GLU A 135 -5.55 13.64 11.65
C GLU A 135 -4.81 14.19 10.42
N ASP A 136 -4.05 13.34 9.72
CA ASP A 136 -3.37 13.68 8.48
C ASP A 136 -4.36 13.85 7.30
N SER A 137 -5.49 13.12 7.29
CA SER A 137 -6.52 13.23 6.26
C SER A 137 -7.94 13.02 6.82
N SER A 138 -8.54 14.13 7.27
CA SER A 138 -9.89 14.12 7.83
C SER A 138 -11.00 13.66 6.87
N SER A 139 -10.77 13.65 5.55
CA SER A 139 -11.76 13.13 4.59
C SER A 139 -11.97 11.62 4.72
N LEU A 140 -10.99 10.89 5.25
CA LEU A 140 -11.07 9.44 5.44
C LEU A 140 -11.98 9.02 6.61
N ILE A 141 -12.41 9.97 7.47
CA ILE A 141 -13.36 9.68 8.55
C ILE A 141 -14.66 9.08 8.00
N ALA A 142 -15.08 9.52 6.81
CA ALA A 142 -16.29 9.03 6.16
C ALA A 142 -16.23 7.53 5.79
N GLU A 143 -15.03 6.96 5.65
CA GLU A 143 -14.81 5.54 5.30
C GLU A 143 -14.92 4.62 6.52
N ILE A 144 -14.78 5.15 7.74
CA ILE A 144 -14.71 4.35 8.97
C ILE A 144 -15.94 3.45 9.20
N PRO A 145 -17.20 3.90 9.02
CA PRO A 145 -18.35 3.03 9.21
C PRO A 145 -18.34 1.81 8.28
N GLU A 146 -18.02 2.02 7.00
CA GLU A 146 -17.94 0.95 6.01
C GLU A 146 -16.78 -0.01 6.31
N LEU A 147 -15.62 0.52 6.70
CA LEU A 147 -14.47 -0.28 7.12
C LEU A 147 -14.81 -1.14 8.34
N ILE A 148 -15.54 -0.62 9.33
CA ILE A 148 -15.97 -1.41 10.49
C ILE A 148 -16.89 -2.55 10.07
N GLU A 149 -17.87 -2.30 9.20
CA GLU A 149 -18.76 -3.34 8.70
C GLU A 149 -17.98 -4.43 7.94
N HIS A 150 -17.06 -4.02 7.06
CA HIS A 150 -16.23 -4.93 6.28
C HIS A 150 -15.31 -5.78 7.18
N SER A 151 -14.56 -5.12 8.06
CA SER A 151 -13.60 -5.76 8.95
C SER A 151 -14.27 -6.60 10.05
N TRP A 152 -15.53 -6.35 10.41
CA TRP A 152 -16.23 -7.10 11.46
C TRP A 152 -16.42 -8.58 11.10
N LEU A 153 -16.78 -8.88 9.85
CA LEU A 153 -16.93 -10.27 9.40
C LEU A 153 -15.58 -11.01 9.48
N SER A 154 -14.51 -10.37 9.02
CA SER A 154 -13.15 -10.89 9.10
C SER A 154 -12.73 -11.10 10.56
N ALA A 155 -13.04 -10.15 11.44
CA ALA A 155 -12.71 -10.21 12.86
C ALA A 155 -13.41 -11.38 13.57
N THR A 156 -14.71 -11.56 13.33
CA THR A 156 -15.47 -12.67 13.94
C THR A 156 -14.98 -14.03 13.44
N LEU A 157 -14.63 -14.16 12.16
CA LEU A 157 -14.05 -15.38 11.60
C LEU A 157 -12.67 -15.70 12.19
N ASP A 158 -11.82 -14.69 12.34
CA ASP A 158 -10.50 -14.80 12.94
C ASP A 158 -10.59 -15.24 14.42
N VAL A 159 -11.51 -14.66 15.18
CA VAL A 159 -11.76 -15.05 16.57
C VAL A 159 -12.35 -16.45 16.68
N HIS A 160 -13.30 -16.83 15.82
CA HIS A 160 -13.80 -18.21 15.74
C HIS A 160 -12.67 -19.21 15.52
N LYS A 161 -11.80 -18.95 14.54
CA LYS A 161 -10.66 -19.83 14.22
C LYS A 161 -9.64 -19.93 15.35
N SER A 162 -9.34 -18.80 16.01
CA SER A 162 -8.28 -18.73 17.01
C SER A 162 -8.70 -19.20 18.40
N LEU A 163 -9.96 -18.95 18.81
CA LEU A 163 -10.47 -19.28 20.15
C LEU A 163 -11.47 -20.45 20.15
N GLY A 164 -11.89 -20.93 18.98
CA GLY A 164 -12.88 -22.01 18.87
C GLY A 164 -14.30 -21.63 19.30
N LEU A 165 -14.59 -20.33 19.41
CA LEU A 165 -15.93 -19.84 19.77
C LEU A 165 -16.93 -20.16 18.68
N ASN A 166 -18.19 -20.47 19.01
CA ASN A 166 -19.20 -20.74 18.00
C ASN A 166 -19.55 -19.46 17.24
N PHE A 167 -19.20 -19.42 15.95
CA PHE A 167 -19.45 -18.30 15.04
C PHE A 167 -20.94 -17.91 14.95
N ASP A 168 -21.85 -18.86 15.11
CA ASP A 168 -23.30 -18.61 15.07
C ASP A 168 -23.80 -17.82 16.28
N LEU A 169 -23.09 -17.90 17.41
CA LEU A 169 -23.42 -17.19 18.64
C LEU A 169 -22.74 -15.82 18.74
N MET A 170 -21.89 -15.47 17.78
CA MET A 170 -21.19 -14.18 17.76
C MET A 170 -22.09 -13.08 17.19
N PRO A 171 -21.95 -11.81 17.66
CA PRO A 171 -22.70 -10.69 17.13
C PRO A 171 -22.49 -10.54 15.62
N LYS A 172 -23.60 -10.42 14.87
CA LYS A 172 -23.55 -10.30 13.41
C LYS A 172 -23.07 -8.92 12.94
N THR A 173 -23.18 -7.91 13.80
CA THR A 173 -22.68 -6.55 13.59
C THR A 173 -21.78 -6.15 14.74
N CYS A 174 -20.87 -5.21 14.50
CA CYS A 174 -20.01 -4.66 15.55
C CYS A 174 -20.88 -4.05 16.67
N PRO A 175 -20.71 -4.45 17.94
CA PRO A 175 -21.48 -3.89 19.04
C PRO A 175 -20.93 -2.54 19.53
N TRP A 176 -19.80 -2.08 18.99
CA TRP A 176 -19.14 -0.85 19.40
C TRP A 176 -19.39 0.27 18.40
N THR A 177 -19.64 1.45 18.94
CA THR A 177 -19.70 2.70 18.18
C THR A 177 -18.31 3.08 17.66
N VAL A 178 -18.26 3.95 16.65
CA VAL A 178 -17.00 4.51 16.12
C VAL A 178 -16.20 5.16 17.24
N GLU A 179 -16.86 5.92 18.11
CA GLU A 179 -16.26 6.61 19.24
C GLU A 179 -15.63 5.62 20.24
N GLN A 180 -16.27 4.47 20.47
CA GLN A 180 -15.71 3.42 21.33
C GLN A 180 -14.53 2.70 20.67
N ILE A 181 -14.58 2.48 19.35
CA ILE A 181 -13.50 1.83 18.60
C ILE A 181 -12.27 2.75 18.56
N LEU A 182 -12.46 4.06 18.38
CA LEU A 182 -11.38 5.04 18.24
C LEU A 182 -11.03 5.78 19.54
N SER A 183 -11.60 5.39 20.68
CA SER A 183 -11.36 6.03 21.98
C SER A 183 -9.88 5.88 22.41
N ILE A 184 -9.15 7.00 22.33
CA ILE A 184 -7.81 7.17 22.92
C ILE A 184 -7.94 7.80 24.31
N GLU A 185 -8.80 8.82 24.47
CA GLU A 185 -9.08 9.43 25.75
C GLU A 185 -10.03 8.54 26.59
N GLY A 186 -9.63 8.23 27.82
CA GLY A 186 -10.40 7.38 28.74
C GLY A 186 -10.22 5.87 28.53
N TYR A 187 -9.47 5.44 27.51
CA TYR A 187 -9.11 4.04 27.20
C TYR A 187 -10.31 3.09 27.29
N TYR A 188 -11.32 3.26 26.42
CA TYR A 188 -12.44 2.31 26.36
C TYR A 188 -11.91 0.90 26.08
N LEU A 189 -12.02 0.01 27.07
CA LEU A 189 -11.81 -1.42 26.91
C LEU A 189 -13.16 -2.10 27.04
N PRO A 190 -13.49 -3.08 26.18
CA PRO A 190 -14.75 -3.78 26.26
C PRO A 190 -14.73 -4.82 27.41
N ASP A 191 -14.50 -4.38 28.65
CA ASP A 191 -14.60 -5.19 29.86
C ASP A 191 -15.99 -5.09 30.52
N GLU A 192 -16.37 -6.14 31.25
CA GLU A 192 -17.76 -6.44 31.59
C GLU A 192 -18.42 -5.43 32.53
N LYS A 193 -19.30 -4.62 31.96
CA LYS A 193 -20.69 -4.55 32.43
C LYS A 193 -21.72 -5.00 31.39
N GLY A 194 -21.30 -5.41 30.19
CA GLY A 194 -22.19 -5.41 29.02
C GLY A 194 -22.75 -6.72 28.49
N TRP A 195 -22.30 -7.93 28.89
CA TRP A 195 -22.85 -9.16 28.28
C TRP A 195 -24.09 -9.73 28.98
N ARG A 196 -24.36 -9.38 30.25
CA ARG A 196 -25.57 -9.86 30.94
C ARG A 196 -26.84 -9.08 30.58
N GLU A 197 -26.72 -7.97 29.84
CA GLU A 197 -27.79 -7.01 29.61
C GLU A 197 -27.80 -6.43 28.19
N LEU A 198 -27.55 -7.27 27.17
CA LEU A 198 -27.98 -6.93 25.80
C LEU A 198 -29.22 -7.79 25.46
N PRO A 199 -30.24 -7.20 24.81
CA PRO A 199 -31.58 -7.78 24.68
C PRO A 199 -31.62 -9.12 23.93
#